data_AF-A0A917LS36-F1
#
_entry.id   AF-A0A917LS36-F1
#
_cell.length_a   1.000
_cell.length_b   1.000
_cell.length_c   1.000
_cell.angle_alpha   90.00
_cell.angle_beta   90.00
_cell.angle_gamma   90.00
#
_symmetry.space_group_name_H-M   'P 1'
#
loop_
_entity.id
_entity.type
_entity.pdbx_description
1 polymer ?
#
loop_
_entity_poly.entity_id
_entity_poly.type
_entity_poly.pdbx_seq_one_letter_code
_entity_poly.pdbx_strand_id
1 'polypeptide(L)'
;MLLYKIHIEEVAISGGLAFEVESKVIFPSCCCGLEGWRKVLEAVLLKKEVWLGHDPYPTLEFTNKLVRVWSDDYSGTFRKDLSEQDLQKVFYIEYVRDDLMNKLQAIETDFLEFYHHSLEKALYMIDDNLKESLLSQYCRWFDLNLS
;
A
#
# COMPACT_ATOMS: atom_id res chain seq x y z
N MET A 1 1.49 -22.07 -23.87
CA MET A 1 2.65 -22.31 -22.99
C MET A 1 3.35 -20.98 -22.73
N LEU A 2 2.78 -20.14 -21.85
CA LEU A 2 3.24 -18.77 -21.56
C LEU A 2 3.80 -18.61 -20.13
N LEU A 3 3.88 -19.71 -19.34
CA LEU A 3 4.30 -19.68 -17.94
C LEU A 3 5.83 -19.77 -17.72
N TYR A 4 6.63 -19.84 -18.78
CA TYR A 4 8.07 -20.09 -18.68
C TYR A 4 8.95 -18.82 -18.53
N LYS A 5 8.37 -17.63 -18.38
CA LYS A 5 9.13 -16.38 -18.26
C LYS A 5 8.54 -15.42 -17.22
N ILE A 6 8.28 -15.89 -16.01
CA ILE A 6 8.23 -14.99 -14.86
C ILE A 6 9.66 -14.95 -14.29
N HIS A 7 10.57 -14.31 -15.01
CA HIS A 7 11.84 -13.89 -14.42
C HIS A 7 11.56 -12.73 -13.47
N ILE A 8 12.26 -12.71 -12.32
CA ILE A 8 12.89 -11.63 -11.50
C ILE A 8 12.41 -10.17 -11.65
N GLU A 9 11.31 -9.88 -12.32
CA GLU A 9 10.77 -8.54 -12.50
C GLU A 9 9.93 -8.22 -11.26
N GLU A 10 10.24 -7.08 -10.65
CA GLU A 10 9.37 -6.49 -9.63
C GLU A 10 8.03 -6.18 -10.29
N VAL A 11 6.95 -6.59 -9.62
CA VAL A 11 5.60 -6.22 -10.06
C VAL A 11 5.28 -4.86 -9.48
N ALA A 12 5.05 -3.88 -10.36
CA ALA A 12 4.45 -2.61 -10.01
C ALA A 12 2.95 -2.69 -10.32
N ILE A 13 2.13 -2.93 -9.30
CA ILE A 13 0.67 -2.84 -9.46
C ILE A 13 0.26 -1.42 -9.17
N SER A 14 -0.16 -0.71 -10.21
CA SER A 14 -0.80 0.59 -10.06
C SER A 14 -1.99 0.45 -9.10
N GLY A 15 -2.02 1.25 -8.04
CA GLY A 15 -3.18 1.27 -7.14
C GLY A 15 -2.91 1.45 -5.66
N GLY A 16 -1.65 1.56 -5.19
CA GLY A 16 -1.22 1.90 -3.82
C GLY A 16 -2.18 1.60 -2.65
N LEU A 17 -2.17 2.43 -1.60
CA LEU A 17 -3.15 2.34 -0.51
C LEU A 17 -4.08 3.55 -0.57
N ALA A 18 -5.38 3.29 -0.55
CA ALA A 18 -6.37 4.32 -0.29
C ALA A 18 -6.62 4.44 1.22
N PHE A 19 -6.73 5.66 1.73
CA PHE A 19 -7.10 5.93 3.11
C PHE A 19 -8.50 6.54 3.13
N GLU A 20 -9.40 5.95 3.88
CA GLU A 20 -10.81 6.35 3.94
C GLU A 20 -11.31 6.40 5.39
N VAL A 21 -12.05 7.47 5.71
CA VAL A 21 -12.89 7.60 6.91
C VAL A 21 -14.13 8.41 6.52
N GLU A 22 -15.31 7.87 6.83
CA GLU A 22 -16.60 8.48 6.52
C GLU A 22 -16.71 8.88 5.03
N SER A 23 -16.72 10.18 4.73
CA SER A 23 -16.81 10.71 3.36
C SER A 23 -15.49 11.27 2.82
N LYS A 24 -14.37 11.08 3.54
CA LYS A 24 -13.04 11.53 3.11
C LYS A 24 -12.25 10.36 2.58
N VAL A 25 -11.69 10.52 1.38
CA VAL A 25 -10.81 9.54 0.75
C VAL A 25 -9.54 10.24 0.29
N ILE A 26 -8.39 9.70 0.67
CA ILE A 26 -7.09 10.01 0.08
C ILE A 26 -6.75 8.84 -0.84
N PHE A 27 -6.84 9.08 -2.14
CA PHE A 27 -6.55 8.06 -3.15
C PHE A 27 -5.04 7.80 -3.25
N PRO A 28 -4.64 6.61 -3.72
CA PRO A 28 -3.26 6.33 -4.08
C PRO A 28 -2.74 7.37 -5.06
N SER A 29 -1.59 7.97 -4.74
CA SER A 29 -0.89 8.87 -5.66
C SER A 29 -0.14 8.08 -6.74
N CYS A 30 0.44 8.75 -7.73
CA CYS A 30 1.16 8.03 -8.79
C CYS A 30 2.57 7.59 -8.34
N CYS A 31 3.11 6.58 -9.03
CA CYS A 31 4.35 5.89 -8.66
C CYS A 31 4.36 5.32 -7.22
N CYS A 32 3.19 4.91 -6.73
CA CYS A 32 3.08 4.00 -5.60
C CYS A 32 2.23 2.80 -6.01
N GLY A 33 2.66 1.61 -5.60
CA GLY A 33 1.93 0.38 -5.83
C GLY A 33 1.59 -0.33 -4.54
N LEU A 34 0.63 -1.24 -4.61
CA LEU A 34 0.11 -1.94 -3.45
C LEU A 34 1.19 -2.83 -2.80
N GLU A 35 2.23 -3.24 -3.54
CA GLU A 35 3.41 -3.91 -3.01
C GLU A 35 4.14 -3.12 -1.91
N GLY A 36 3.95 -1.79 -1.86
CA GLY A 36 4.52 -0.92 -0.84
C GLY A 36 3.83 -0.98 0.54
N TRP A 37 2.75 -1.75 0.71
CA TRP A 37 1.93 -1.74 1.92
C TRP A 37 2.74 -2.04 3.20
N ARG A 38 3.70 -2.97 3.16
CA ARG A 38 4.52 -3.32 4.33
C ARG A 38 5.43 -2.17 4.76
N LYS A 39 5.94 -1.37 3.81
CA LYS A 39 6.71 -0.15 4.12
C LYS A 39 5.84 0.87 4.86
N VAL A 40 4.56 0.97 4.52
CA VAL A 40 3.59 1.82 5.24
C VAL A 40 3.34 1.28 6.64
N LEU A 41 3.17 -0.03 6.81
CA LEU A 41 3.06 -0.66 8.14
C LEU A 41 4.29 -0.35 9.01
N GLU A 42 5.50 -0.55 8.49
CA GLU A 42 6.74 -0.21 9.19
C GLU A 42 6.81 1.27 9.56
N ALA A 43 6.35 2.14 8.66
CA ALA A 43 6.34 3.58 8.89
C ALA A 43 5.45 3.97 10.06
N VAL A 44 4.25 3.36 10.14
CA VAL A 44 3.31 3.57 11.24
C VAL A 44 3.85 3.01 12.56
N LEU A 45 4.47 1.82 12.52
CA LEU A 45 5.10 1.19 13.69
C LEU A 45 6.22 2.04 14.27
N LEU A 46 7.14 2.48 13.40
CA LEU A 46 8.37 3.19 13.79
C LEU A 46 8.22 4.71 13.85
N LYS A 47 7.05 5.24 13.48
CA LYS A 47 6.79 6.69 13.35
C LYS A 47 7.80 7.38 12.41
N LYS A 48 8.08 6.76 11.27
CA LYS A 48 8.99 7.30 10.23
C LYS A 48 8.22 7.78 9.01
N GLU A 49 8.87 8.60 8.20
CA GLU A 49 8.36 8.99 6.88
C GLU A 49 8.31 7.79 5.93
N VAL A 50 7.38 7.86 4.96
CA VAL A 50 7.22 6.85 3.92
C VAL A 50 6.73 7.48 2.63
N TRP A 51 7.17 6.92 1.51
CA TRP A 51 6.69 7.29 0.19
C TRP A 51 5.26 6.78 -0.03
N LEU A 52 4.32 7.70 -0.24
CA LEU A 52 2.92 7.39 -0.58
C LEU A 52 2.56 7.78 -2.02
N GLY A 53 3.57 8.07 -2.85
CA GLY A 53 3.43 8.47 -4.25
C GLY A 53 3.71 9.96 -4.47
N HIS A 54 3.73 10.34 -5.75
CA HIS A 54 3.86 11.73 -6.17
C HIS A 54 2.56 12.26 -6.78
N ASP A 55 2.36 13.57 -6.64
CA ASP A 55 1.24 14.36 -7.18
C ASP A 55 -0.18 13.73 -7.05
N PRO A 56 -0.87 13.90 -5.89
CA PRO A 56 -0.42 14.64 -4.71
C PRO A 56 0.70 13.88 -3.98
N TYR A 57 1.37 14.51 -3.01
CA TYR A 57 2.46 13.91 -2.21
C TYR A 57 1.97 13.64 -0.78
N PRO A 58 1.21 12.55 -0.50
CA PRO A 58 0.61 12.33 0.80
C PRO A 58 1.70 12.07 1.83
N THR A 59 1.49 12.58 3.04
CA THR A 59 2.47 12.49 4.13
C THR A 59 1.83 12.01 5.41
N LEU A 60 2.62 11.41 6.30
CA LEU A 60 2.18 10.97 7.62
C LEU A 60 2.66 11.97 8.68
N GLU A 61 1.75 12.40 9.54
CA GLU A 61 2.05 13.13 10.77
C GLU A 61 1.69 12.26 11.97
N PHE A 62 2.62 12.13 12.93
CA PHE A 62 2.43 11.32 14.13
C PHE A 62 2.21 12.22 15.36
N THR A 63 1.05 12.09 16.02
CA THR A 63 0.74 12.85 17.24
C THR A 63 0.27 11.91 18.34
N ASN A 64 1.08 11.70 19.38
CA ASN A 64 0.77 10.77 20.49
C ASN A 64 0.41 9.35 20.02
N LYS A 65 -0.89 9.00 20.10
CA LYS A 65 -1.50 7.72 19.69
C LYS A 65 -2.25 7.82 18.35
N LEU A 66 -2.14 8.95 17.67
CA LEU A 66 -2.85 9.24 16.43
C LEU A 66 -1.86 9.31 15.26
N VAL A 67 -2.36 8.98 14.08
CA VAL A 67 -1.67 9.20 12.81
C VAL A 67 -2.60 9.99 11.92
N ARG A 68 -2.11 11.11 11.38
CA ARG A 68 -2.79 11.86 10.35
C ARG A 68 -2.16 11.54 9.01
N VAL A 69 -2.99 11.07 8.09
CA VAL A 69 -2.63 10.90 6.70
C VAL A 69 -3.08 12.17 5.99
N TRP A 70 -2.13 12.96 5.52
CA TRP A 70 -2.39 14.19 4.79
C TRP A 70 -2.57 13.90 3.30
N SER A 71 -3.52 14.59 2.67
CA SER A 71 -3.87 14.39 1.26
C SER A 71 -2.77 14.84 0.29
N ASP A 72 -1.84 15.66 0.76
CA ASP A 72 -0.66 16.17 0.06
C ASP A 72 0.42 16.55 1.10
N ASP A 73 1.50 17.20 0.68
CA ASP A 73 2.60 17.60 1.55
C ASP A 73 2.23 18.82 2.40
N TYR A 74 1.65 18.56 3.57
CA TYR A 74 1.22 19.61 4.51
C TYR A 74 2.38 20.44 5.07
N SER A 75 3.60 19.88 5.06
CA SER A 75 4.80 20.52 5.61
C SER A 75 5.52 21.41 4.61
N GLY A 76 5.23 21.25 3.31
CA GLY A 76 5.96 21.91 2.22
C GLY A 76 7.41 21.44 2.05
N THR A 77 7.77 20.29 2.65
CA THR A 77 9.12 19.72 2.61
C THR A 77 9.48 19.20 1.22
N PHE A 78 8.52 18.59 0.54
CA PHE A 78 8.63 17.91 -0.75
C PHE A 78 8.04 18.73 -1.90
N ARG A 79 6.99 19.53 -1.65
CA ARG A 79 6.30 20.37 -2.64
C ARG A 79 6.44 21.86 -2.28
N LYS A 80 7.50 22.49 -2.80
CA LYS A 80 7.76 23.94 -2.63
C LYS A 80 6.96 24.82 -3.57
N ASP A 81 6.25 24.22 -4.51
CA ASP A 81 5.46 24.86 -5.56
C ASP A 81 4.01 25.12 -5.14
N LEU A 82 3.56 24.59 -3.99
CA LEU A 82 2.19 24.77 -3.51
C LEU A 82 1.95 26.23 -3.13
N SER A 83 0.89 26.82 -3.68
CA SER A 83 0.43 28.14 -3.27
C SER A 83 -0.27 28.08 -1.91
N GLU A 84 -0.43 29.22 -1.23
CA GLU A 84 -1.24 29.30 0.00
C GLU A 84 -2.69 28.80 -0.21
N GLN A 85 -3.23 28.98 -1.42
CA GLN A 85 -4.57 28.48 -1.77
C GLN A 85 -4.59 26.96 -1.91
N ASP A 86 -3.49 26.33 -2.31
CA ASP A 86 -3.41 24.88 -2.41
C ASP A 86 -3.20 24.25 -1.04
N LEU A 87 -2.39 24.87 -0.18
CA LEU A 87 -2.23 24.46 1.22
C LEU A 87 -3.56 24.48 1.99
N GLN A 88 -4.47 25.42 1.69
CA GLN A 88 -5.80 25.47 2.29
C GLN A 88 -6.74 24.33 1.84
N LYS A 89 -6.45 23.66 0.72
CA LYS A 89 -7.21 22.50 0.22
C LYS A 89 -6.67 21.19 0.78
N VAL A 90 -5.44 21.17 1.30
CA VAL A 90 -4.87 19.97 1.91
C VAL A 90 -5.67 19.64 3.15
N PHE A 91 -6.12 18.39 3.24
CA PHE A 91 -6.85 17.87 4.38
C PHE A 91 -6.15 16.63 4.92
N TYR A 92 -6.53 16.20 6.11
CA TYR A 92 -6.08 14.93 6.65
C TYR A 92 -7.24 14.02 7.05
N ILE A 93 -6.92 12.74 7.09
CA ILE A 93 -7.69 11.69 7.75
C ILE A 93 -6.92 11.27 8.99
N GLU A 94 -7.59 11.22 10.14
CA GLU A 94 -6.97 10.84 11.41
C GLU A 94 -7.38 9.43 11.79
N TYR A 95 -6.40 8.61 12.16
CA TYR A 95 -6.59 7.27 12.68
C TYR A 95 -6.03 7.15 14.09
N VAL A 96 -6.69 6.34 14.93
CA VAL A 96 -6.00 5.73 16.07
C VAL A 96 -4.90 4.83 15.51
N ARG A 97 -3.66 5.03 15.96
CA ARG A 97 -2.49 4.37 15.38
C ARG A 97 -2.60 2.85 15.44
N ASP A 98 -3.05 2.32 16.57
CA ASP A 98 -3.18 0.88 16.76
C ASP A 98 -4.24 0.29 15.80
N ASP A 99 -5.32 1.01 15.53
CA ASP A 99 -6.32 0.60 14.55
C ASP A 99 -5.78 0.61 13.12
N LEU A 100 -4.99 1.63 12.75
CA LEU A 100 -4.32 1.68 11.44
C LEU A 100 -3.31 0.54 11.29
N MET A 101 -2.54 0.23 12.33
CA MET A 101 -1.60 -0.91 12.32
C MET A 101 -2.34 -2.22 12.10
N ASN A 102 -3.45 -2.45 12.81
CA ASN A 102 -4.26 -3.66 12.65
C ASN A 102 -4.82 -3.79 11.22
N LYS A 103 -5.30 -2.68 10.63
CA LYS A 103 -5.78 -2.66 9.24
C LYS A 103 -4.66 -2.96 8.24
N LEU A 104 -3.48 -2.37 8.43
CA LEU A 104 -2.33 -2.62 7.57
C LEU A 104 -1.82 -4.06 7.71
N GLN A 105 -1.84 -4.64 8.90
CA GLN A 105 -1.50 -6.05 9.13
C GLN A 105 -2.49 -7.01 8.46
N ALA A 106 -3.78 -6.65 8.41
CA ALA A 106 -4.80 -7.46 7.75
C ALA A 106 -4.57 -7.62 6.24
N ILE A 107 -3.89 -6.67 5.59
CA ILE A 107 -3.56 -6.73 4.15
C ILE A 107 -2.79 -8.01 3.79
N GLU A 108 -1.90 -8.48 4.67
CA GLU A 108 -1.18 -9.74 4.44
C GLU A 108 -2.13 -10.94 4.33
N THR A 109 -3.14 -10.98 5.22
CA THR A 109 -4.18 -12.01 5.19
C THR A 109 -5.04 -11.87 3.94
N ASP A 110 -5.48 -10.65 3.61
CA ASP A 110 -6.31 -10.38 2.42
C ASP A 110 -5.62 -10.83 1.13
N PHE A 111 -4.30 -10.63 1.02
CA PHE A 111 -3.53 -11.09 -0.14
C PHE A 111 -3.42 -12.62 -0.23
N LEU A 112 -3.15 -13.29 0.89
CA LEU A 112 -3.07 -14.75 0.92
C LEU A 112 -4.44 -15.37 0.60
N GLU A 113 -5.52 -14.83 1.17
CA GLU A 113 -6.88 -15.26 0.88
C GLU A 113 -7.26 -15.00 -0.58
N PHE A 114 -6.91 -13.84 -1.13
CA PHE A 114 -7.11 -13.55 -2.56
C PHE A 114 -6.41 -14.59 -3.43
N TYR A 115 -5.16 -14.93 -3.12
CA TYR A 115 -4.43 -15.95 -3.84
C TYR A 115 -5.17 -17.29 -3.81
N HIS A 116 -5.41 -17.84 -2.62
CA HIS A 116 -5.97 -19.19 -2.46
C HIS A 116 -7.42 -19.32 -2.91
N HIS A 117 -8.22 -18.26 -2.80
CA HIS A 117 -9.65 -18.34 -3.08
C HIS A 117 -10.08 -17.77 -4.42
N SER A 118 -9.34 -16.81 -4.96
CA SER A 118 -9.68 -16.15 -6.23
C SER A 118 -8.71 -16.54 -7.33
N LEU A 119 -7.41 -16.33 -7.11
CA LEU A 119 -6.40 -16.55 -8.15
C LEU A 119 -6.19 -18.03 -8.44
N GLU A 120 -6.07 -18.87 -7.41
CA GLU A 120 -5.88 -20.31 -7.56
C GLU A 120 -7.05 -20.97 -8.30
N LYS A 121 -8.29 -20.54 -7.99
CA LYS A 121 -9.50 -20.98 -8.71
C LYS A 121 -9.50 -20.55 -10.17
N ALA A 122 -9.04 -19.33 -10.47
CA ALA A 122 -8.91 -18.87 -11.84
C ALA A 122 -7.87 -19.68 -12.64
N LEU A 123 -6.88 -20.25 -11.94
CA LEU A 123 -5.80 -21.07 -12.49
C LEU A 123 -6.06 -22.58 -12.39
N TYR A 124 -7.33 -23.01 -12.29
CA TYR A 124 -7.69 -24.41 -12.04
C TYR A 124 -7.10 -25.44 -13.03
N MET A 125 -6.82 -25.04 -14.28
CA MET A 125 -6.21 -25.91 -15.31
C MET A 125 -4.67 -25.92 -15.31
N ILE A 126 -4.04 -25.13 -14.45
CA ILE A 126 -2.58 -25.04 -14.36
C ILE A 126 -2.05 -26.16 -13.44
N ASP A 127 -0.89 -26.70 -13.78
CA ASP A 127 -0.18 -27.70 -12.98
C ASP A 127 0.18 -27.18 -11.58
N ASP A 128 0.11 -28.03 -10.57
CA ASP A 128 0.28 -27.63 -9.17
C ASP A 128 1.71 -27.12 -8.90
N ASN A 129 2.75 -27.65 -9.56
CA ASN A 129 4.10 -27.13 -9.40
C ASN A 129 4.23 -25.67 -9.89
N LEU A 130 3.48 -25.32 -10.95
CA LEU A 130 3.46 -23.95 -11.46
C LEU A 130 2.66 -23.01 -10.54
N LYS A 131 1.61 -23.51 -9.88
CA LYS A 131 0.89 -22.75 -8.84
C LYS A 131 1.80 -22.48 -7.65
N GLU A 132 2.50 -23.49 -7.13
CA GLU A 132 3.44 -23.32 -6.02
C GLU A 132 4.56 -22.32 -6.36
N SER A 133 5.11 -22.40 -7.58
CA SER A 133 6.09 -21.43 -8.06
C SER A 133 5.52 -20.01 -8.14
N LEU A 134 4.28 -19.87 -8.62
CA LEU A 134 3.59 -18.59 -8.68
C LEU A 134 3.28 -18.04 -7.28
N LEU A 135 2.85 -18.86 -6.33
CA LEU A 135 2.61 -18.45 -4.94
C LEU A 135 3.90 -17.91 -4.32
N SER A 136 5.00 -18.65 -4.48
CA SER A 136 6.31 -18.21 -4.00
C SER A 136 6.71 -16.84 -4.59
N GLN A 137 6.44 -16.61 -5.88
CA GLN A 137 6.72 -15.33 -6.51
C GLN A 137 5.74 -14.22 -6.07
N TYR A 138 4.46 -14.56 -5.87
CA TYR A 138 3.43 -13.67 -5.37
C TYR A 138 3.77 -13.15 -3.97
N CYS A 139 4.17 -14.05 -3.06
CA CYS A 139 4.65 -13.67 -1.73
C CYS A 139 5.89 -12.77 -1.79
N ARG A 140 6.81 -13.00 -2.74
CA ARG A 140 7.95 -12.08 -2.94
C ARG A 140 7.51 -10.69 -3.41
N TRP A 141 6.55 -10.61 -4.35
CA TRP A 141 6.10 -9.32 -4.89
C TRP A 141 5.43 -8.46 -3.84
N PHE A 142 4.60 -9.04 -2.97
CA PHE A 142 3.87 -8.31 -1.94
C PHE A 142 4.51 -8.39 -0.56
N ASP A 143 5.75 -8.88 -0.48
CA ASP A 143 6.50 -9.07 0.75
C ASP A 143 5.65 -9.80 1.81
N LEU A 144 5.14 -11.00 1.51
CA LEU A 144 4.27 -11.80 2.39
C LEU A 144 5.07 -12.92 3.06
N ASN A 145 4.76 -13.20 4.32
CA ASN A 145 5.29 -14.37 5.01
C ASN A 145 4.37 -15.57 4.76
N LEU A 146 4.93 -16.64 4.19
CA LEU A 146 4.26 -17.94 4.20
C LEU A 146 4.40 -18.51 5.62
N SER A 147 3.28 -18.59 6.34
CA SER A 147 3.18 -19.26 7.65
C SER A 147 3.24 -20.77 7.52
#